data_AF-A0A954W1V4-F1
#
_entry.id   AF-A0A954W1V4-F1
#
_cell.length_a   1.000
_cell.length_b   1.000
_cell.length_c   1.000
_cell.angle_alpha   90.00
_cell.angle_beta   90.00
_cell.angle_gamma   90.00
#
_symmetry.space_group_name_H-M   'P 1'
#
loop_
_entity.id
_entity.type
_entity.pdbx_description
1 polymer ?
#
loop_
_entity_poly.entity_id
_entity_poly.type
_entity_poly.pdbx_seq_one_letter_code
_entity_poly.pdbx_strand_id
1 'polypeptide(L)'
;MAHLIRMCLGVSEPVGRSAYAGVGFGLMAFKYAVEAMTIAVLTSSILLPWQFVSPLLSSRREMLAAGPPWLGWALFVWSLPFLWIAVTMSVRRAADAGTSPWLGLLVMAPIVNLLFMVVMCFVPSSRRQQWSPSPFAANPERAAATASAGHLIKALAISLAFGGVMLVISVYVLASYGSSLFLGTPVLMGAVAGYALNRRHVFGYGASVGLGLLSVTLGGVALLLFA
;
A
#
# COMPACT_ATOMS: atom_id res chain seq x y z
N MET A 1 -19.08 13.05 9.68
CA MET A 1 -18.56 12.77 8.32
C MET A 1 -17.09 13.16 8.14
N ALA A 2 -16.66 14.36 8.56
CA ALA A 2 -15.27 14.82 8.40
C ALA A 2 -14.21 13.91 9.04
N HIS A 3 -14.49 13.32 10.21
CA HIS A 3 -13.57 12.39 10.90
C HIS A 3 -13.32 11.10 10.10
N LEU A 4 -14.34 10.52 9.48
CA LEU A 4 -14.17 9.29 8.68
C LEU A 4 -13.34 9.55 7.42
N ILE A 5 -13.52 10.71 6.79
CA ILE A 5 -12.74 11.10 5.62
C ILE A 5 -11.27 11.31 6.00
N ARG A 6 -10.99 12.00 7.11
CA ARG A 6 -9.63 12.17 7.64
C ARG A 6 -9.00 10.84 8.05
N MET A 7 -9.78 9.91 8.58
CA MET A 7 -9.29 8.60 8.97
C MET A 7 -9.00 7.69 7.78
N CYS A 8 -9.80 7.74 6.71
CA CYS A 8 -9.61 6.92 5.51
C CYS A 8 -8.55 7.51 4.55
N LEU A 9 -8.49 8.84 4.40
CA LEU A 9 -7.62 9.53 3.45
C LEU A 9 -6.42 10.23 4.09
N GLY A 10 -6.48 10.52 5.38
CA GLY A 10 -5.37 11.12 6.12
C GLY A 10 -4.26 10.12 6.38
N VAL A 11 -3.08 10.64 6.72
CA VAL A 11 -1.86 9.86 6.94
C VAL A 11 -1.37 9.88 8.38
N SER A 12 -1.96 10.72 9.23
CA SER A 12 -1.42 11.02 10.57
C SER A 12 -2.32 10.61 11.74
N GLU A 13 -3.63 10.48 11.52
CA GLU A 13 -4.57 10.16 12.62
C GLU A 13 -4.46 8.67 13.01
N PRO A 14 -4.20 8.35 14.30
CA PRO A 14 -4.07 6.97 14.75
C PRO A 14 -5.37 6.20 14.51
N VAL A 15 -5.24 4.94 14.11
CA VAL A 15 -6.38 4.07 13.80
C VAL A 15 -6.55 3.06 14.92
N GLY A 16 -7.59 3.24 15.74
CA GLY A 16 -7.94 2.31 16.81
C GLY A 16 -8.58 1.02 16.28
N ARG A 17 -8.68 0.01 17.17
CA ARG A 17 -9.19 -1.33 16.86
C ARG A 17 -10.60 -1.36 16.25
N SER A 18 -11.54 -0.62 16.81
CA SER A 18 -12.95 -0.64 16.38
C SER A 18 -13.15 0.04 15.04
N ALA A 19 -12.41 1.14 14.82
CA ALA A 19 -12.37 1.82 13.54
C ALA A 19 -11.74 0.94 12.45
N TYR A 20 -10.62 0.26 12.76
CA TYR A 20 -9.95 -0.65 11.85
C TYR A 20 -10.86 -1.83 11.45
N ALA A 21 -11.50 -2.47 12.43
CA ALA A 21 -12.44 -3.56 12.17
C ALA A 21 -13.67 -3.08 11.39
N GLY A 22 -14.35 -2.03 11.87
CA GLY A 22 -15.59 -1.55 11.27
C GLY A 22 -15.41 -1.05 9.83
N VAL A 23 -14.40 -0.20 9.60
CA VAL A 23 -14.12 0.33 8.25
C VAL A 23 -13.49 -0.73 7.36
N GLY A 24 -12.57 -1.54 7.88
CA GLY A 24 -11.90 -2.59 7.12
C GLY A 24 -12.87 -3.65 6.60
N PHE A 25 -13.62 -4.29 7.48
CA PHE A 25 -14.61 -5.30 7.09
C PHE A 25 -15.79 -4.69 6.35
N GLY A 26 -16.22 -3.47 6.72
CA GLY A 26 -17.28 -2.76 6.00
C GLY A 26 -16.92 -2.46 4.55
N LEU A 27 -15.70 -1.95 4.31
CA LEU A 27 -15.21 -1.70 2.95
C LEU A 27 -14.97 -2.99 2.17
N MET A 28 -14.49 -4.05 2.82
CA MET A 28 -14.34 -5.36 2.18
C MET A 28 -15.69 -5.91 1.72
N ALA A 29 -16.71 -5.89 2.58
CA ALA A 29 -18.04 -6.35 2.26
C ALA A 29 -18.69 -5.50 1.15
N PHE A 30 -18.55 -4.17 1.24
CA PHE A 30 -19.05 -3.25 0.22
C PHE A 30 -18.36 -3.48 -1.13
N LYS A 31 -17.03 -3.60 -1.14
CA LYS A 31 -16.26 -3.91 -2.34
C LYS A 31 -16.73 -5.22 -2.96
N TYR A 32 -16.82 -6.29 -2.16
CA TYR A 32 -17.28 -7.59 -2.62
C TYR A 32 -18.69 -7.52 -3.23
N ALA A 33 -19.63 -6.85 -2.57
CA ALA A 33 -21.00 -6.73 -3.05
C ALA A 33 -21.08 -6.03 -4.42
N VAL A 34 -20.33 -4.93 -4.59
CA VAL A 34 -20.27 -4.21 -5.86
C VAL A 34 -19.64 -5.08 -6.95
N GLU A 35 -18.49 -5.71 -6.69
CA GLU A 35 -17.83 -6.56 -7.69
C GLU A 35 -18.68 -7.77 -8.07
N ALA A 36 -19.28 -8.45 -7.08
CA ALA A 36 -20.15 -9.60 -7.32
C ALA A 36 -21.39 -9.22 -8.12
N MET A 37 -22.02 -8.08 -7.81
CA MET A 37 -23.18 -7.58 -8.55
C MET A 37 -22.80 -7.20 -9.99
N THR A 38 -21.71 -6.46 -10.18
CA THR A 38 -21.26 -6.06 -11.52
C THR A 38 -20.91 -7.28 -12.38
N ILE A 39 -20.22 -8.27 -11.81
CA ILE A 39 -19.90 -9.51 -12.53
C ILE A 39 -21.17 -10.28 -12.85
N ALA A 40 -22.09 -10.46 -11.89
CA ALA A 40 -23.34 -11.18 -12.12
C ALA A 40 -24.19 -10.54 -13.23
N VAL A 41 -24.31 -9.22 -13.24
CA VAL A 41 -25.09 -8.49 -14.26
C VAL A 41 -24.44 -8.57 -15.65
N LEU A 42 -23.11 -8.45 -15.73
CA LEU A 42 -22.42 -8.31 -17.02
C LEU A 42 -21.92 -9.62 -17.62
N THR A 43 -21.77 -10.67 -16.82
CA THR A 43 -21.19 -11.96 -17.24
C THR A 43 -22.09 -13.15 -16.95
N SER A 44 -23.23 -12.94 -16.29
CA SER A 44 -24.11 -13.99 -15.76
C SER A 44 -23.40 -15.01 -14.84
N SER A 45 -22.18 -14.69 -14.37
CA SER A 45 -21.39 -15.53 -13.48
C SER A 45 -21.51 -15.07 -12.04
N ILE A 46 -21.48 -16.01 -11.09
CA ILE A 46 -21.56 -15.70 -9.67
C ILE A 46 -20.15 -15.64 -9.08
N LEU A 47 -19.78 -14.49 -8.50
CA LEU A 47 -18.56 -14.37 -7.72
C LEU A 47 -18.82 -14.87 -6.29
N LEU A 48 -18.15 -15.94 -5.90
CA LEU A 48 -18.28 -16.53 -4.58
C LEU A 48 -17.24 -15.93 -3.61
N PRO A 49 -17.51 -15.87 -2.29
CA PRO A 49 -16.61 -15.23 -1.33
C PRO A 49 -15.18 -15.80 -1.32
N TRP A 50 -15.04 -17.12 -1.52
CA TRP A 50 -13.71 -17.75 -1.59
C TRP A 50 -12.97 -17.41 -2.89
N GLN A 51 -13.68 -17.20 -4.00
CA GLN A 51 -13.07 -16.72 -5.25
C GLN A 51 -12.63 -15.26 -5.14
N PHE A 52 -13.31 -14.46 -4.31
CA PHE A 52 -12.90 -13.08 -4.02
C PHE A 52 -11.56 -13.01 -3.27
N VAL A 53 -11.34 -13.92 -2.31
CA VAL A 53 -10.10 -13.99 -1.52
C VAL A 53 -8.99 -14.75 -2.26
N SER A 54 -9.34 -15.64 -3.19
CA SER A 54 -8.38 -16.43 -3.96
C SER A 54 -7.49 -15.54 -4.86
N PRO A 55 -6.16 -15.72 -4.81
CA PRO A 55 -5.23 -15.01 -5.72
C PRO A 55 -5.17 -15.63 -7.13
N LEU A 56 -5.92 -16.71 -7.40
CA LEU A 56 -5.85 -17.42 -8.68
C LEU A 56 -6.39 -16.54 -9.82
N LEU A 57 -5.46 -16.03 -10.64
CA LEU A 57 -5.79 -15.17 -11.78
C LEU A 57 -6.51 -15.91 -12.89
N SER A 58 -6.31 -17.22 -13.03
CA SER A 58 -6.98 -18.06 -14.04
C SER A 58 -8.50 -18.06 -13.85
N SER A 59 -8.97 -18.38 -12.64
CA SER A 59 -10.41 -18.40 -12.33
C SER A 59 -11.06 -17.03 -12.53
N ARG A 60 -10.34 -15.95 -12.21
CA ARG A 60 -10.85 -14.58 -12.41
C ARG A 60 -10.86 -14.19 -13.88
N ARG A 61 -9.89 -14.61 -14.69
CA ARG A 61 -9.87 -14.37 -16.15
C ARG A 61 -11.01 -15.09 -16.85
N GLU A 62 -11.26 -16.35 -16.52
CA GLU A 62 -12.36 -17.14 -17.10
C GLU A 62 -13.72 -16.51 -16.83
N MET A 63 -13.97 -16.09 -15.58
CA MET A 63 -15.21 -15.38 -15.23
C MET A 63 -15.40 -14.07 -15.99
N LEU A 64 -14.31 -13.31 -16.21
CA LEU A 64 -14.37 -12.02 -16.88
C LEU A 64 -14.37 -12.14 -18.41
N ALA A 65 -13.98 -13.28 -18.97
CA ALA A 65 -13.90 -13.51 -20.42
C ALA A 65 -15.27 -13.45 -21.12
N ALA A 66 -16.34 -13.79 -20.40
CA ALA A 66 -17.71 -13.68 -20.90
C ALA A 66 -18.24 -12.23 -20.90
N GLY A 67 -17.53 -11.29 -20.26
CA GLY A 67 -17.94 -9.90 -20.11
C GLY A 67 -17.31 -8.96 -21.13
N PRO A 68 -17.66 -7.66 -21.06
CA PRO A 68 -17.03 -6.62 -21.86
C PRO A 68 -15.50 -6.54 -21.59
N PRO A 69 -14.68 -6.22 -22.61
CA PRO A 69 -13.21 -6.21 -22.47
C PRO A 69 -12.69 -5.16 -21.47
N TRP A 70 -13.47 -4.10 -21.21
CA TRP A 70 -13.11 -3.05 -20.24
C TRP A 70 -13.39 -3.44 -18.79
N LEU A 71 -14.16 -4.51 -18.54
CA LEU A 71 -14.64 -4.88 -17.20
C LEU A 71 -13.49 -5.13 -16.22
N GLY A 72 -12.47 -5.87 -16.65
CA GLY A 72 -11.29 -6.14 -15.82
C GLY A 72 -10.55 -4.87 -15.41
N TRP A 73 -10.41 -3.91 -16.33
CA TRP A 73 -9.80 -2.62 -16.05
C TRP A 73 -10.63 -1.76 -15.09
N ALA A 74 -11.95 -1.74 -15.26
CA ALA A 74 -12.85 -1.05 -14.35
C ALA A 74 -12.75 -1.59 -12.91
N LEU A 75 -12.75 -2.92 -12.73
CA LEU A 75 -12.60 -3.56 -11.43
C LEU A 75 -11.21 -3.32 -10.81
N PHE A 76 -10.16 -3.25 -11.64
CA PHE A 76 -8.82 -2.91 -11.19
C PHE A 76 -8.75 -1.45 -10.69
N VAL A 77 -9.22 -0.48 -11.46
CA VAL A 77 -9.28 0.93 -11.06
C VAL A 77 -10.14 1.10 -9.81
N TRP A 78 -11.28 0.41 -9.76
CA TRP A 78 -12.16 0.37 -8.59
C TRP A 78 -11.44 -0.16 -7.35
N SER A 79 -10.49 -1.07 -7.49
CA SER A 79 -9.71 -1.62 -6.36
C SER A 79 -8.67 -0.66 -5.78
N LEU A 80 -8.19 0.34 -6.54
CA LEU A 80 -7.17 1.28 -6.10
C LEU A 80 -7.54 2.10 -4.85
N PRO A 81 -8.73 2.72 -4.73
CA PRO A 81 -9.10 3.43 -3.51
C PRO A 81 -9.16 2.50 -2.28
N PHE A 82 -9.62 1.26 -2.44
CA PHE A 82 -9.63 0.28 -1.33
C PHE A 82 -8.22 -0.13 -0.94
N LEU A 83 -7.31 -0.29 -1.91
CA LEU A 83 -5.91 -0.58 -1.64
C LEU A 83 -5.26 0.56 -0.86
N TRP A 84 -5.51 1.81 -1.27
CA TRP A 84 -5.04 2.99 -0.55
C TRP A 84 -5.50 2.99 0.91
N ILE A 85 -6.80 2.80 1.15
CA ILE A 85 -7.36 2.79 2.51
C ILE A 85 -6.78 1.61 3.31
N ALA A 86 -6.72 0.42 2.72
CA ALA A 86 -6.20 -0.78 3.37
C ALA A 86 -4.74 -0.61 3.80
N VAL A 87 -3.88 -0.13 2.91
CA VAL A 87 -2.46 0.13 3.19
C VAL A 87 -2.31 1.18 4.29
N THR A 88 -2.93 2.34 4.09
CA THR A 88 -2.73 3.48 4.99
C THR A 88 -3.28 3.19 6.39
N MET A 89 -4.47 2.58 6.52
CA MET A 89 -5.03 2.20 7.81
C MET A 89 -4.22 1.08 8.49
N SER A 90 -3.73 0.10 7.74
CA SER A 90 -2.95 -1.02 8.31
C SER A 90 -1.59 -0.57 8.84
N VAL A 91 -0.90 0.32 8.14
CA VAL A 91 0.36 0.93 8.60
C VAL A 91 0.12 1.74 9.88
N ARG A 92 -0.92 2.58 9.91
CA ARG A 92 -1.27 3.36 11.10
C ARG A 92 -1.72 2.49 12.26
N ARG A 93 -2.42 1.40 11.98
CA ARG A 93 -2.85 0.43 13.00
C ARG A 93 -1.67 -0.32 13.61
N ALA A 94 -0.69 -0.71 12.78
CA ALA A 94 0.56 -1.28 13.25
C ALA A 94 1.34 -0.33 14.17
N ALA A 95 1.41 0.95 13.79
CA ALA A 95 2.01 1.99 14.62
C ALA A 95 1.24 2.20 15.94
N ASP A 96 -0.09 2.31 15.89
CA ASP A 96 -0.96 2.49 17.07
C ASP A 96 -0.88 1.30 18.05
N ALA A 97 -0.68 0.09 17.54
CA ALA A 97 -0.43 -1.09 18.36
C ALA A 97 0.95 -1.09 19.05
N GLY A 98 1.85 -0.17 18.70
CA GLY A 98 3.23 -0.16 19.20
C GLY A 98 4.17 -1.12 18.46
N THR A 99 3.73 -1.64 17.30
CA THR A 99 4.53 -2.53 16.45
C THR A 99 5.17 -1.78 15.30
N SER A 100 6.05 -2.43 14.53
CA SER A 100 6.69 -1.81 13.37
C SER A 100 5.64 -1.42 12.30
N PRO A 101 5.58 -0.16 11.83
CA PRO A 101 4.64 0.27 10.79
C PRO A 101 4.78 -0.53 9.48
N TRP A 102 5.97 -1.09 9.23
CA TRP A 102 6.27 -1.95 8.08
C TRP A 102 5.38 -3.20 8.00
N LEU A 103 4.95 -3.72 9.16
CA LEU A 103 4.03 -4.87 9.20
C LEU A 103 2.69 -4.54 8.54
N GLY A 104 2.26 -3.27 8.58
CA GLY A 104 1.04 -2.84 7.90
C GLY A 104 1.07 -3.02 6.38
N LEU A 105 2.26 -3.08 5.76
CA LEU A 105 2.39 -3.31 4.31
C LEU A 105 2.09 -4.77 3.91
N LEU A 106 2.04 -5.70 4.87
CA LEU A 106 1.64 -7.09 4.63
C LEU A 106 0.22 -7.21 4.07
N VAL A 107 -0.60 -6.17 4.26
CA VAL A 107 -1.94 -6.03 3.67
C VAL A 107 -1.94 -6.05 2.12
N MET A 108 -0.80 -5.77 1.49
CA MET A 108 -0.67 -5.84 0.02
C MET A 108 -0.56 -7.28 -0.50
N ALA A 109 -0.21 -8.25 0.34
CA ALA A 109 -0.15 -9.65 -0.03
C ALA A 109 -1.54 -10.29 0.15
N PRO A 110 -2.23 -10.75 -0.92
CA PRO A 110 -3.64 -11.14 -0.86
C PRO A 110 -4.01 -12.14 0.24
N ILE A 111 -3.20 -13.20 0.41
CA ILE A 111 -3.44 -14.25 1.42
C ILE A 111 -3.14 -13.72 2.83
N VAL A 112 -2.05 -12.97 2.98
CA VAL A 112 -1.59 -12.46 4.28
C VAL A 112 -2.49 -11.32 4.78
N ASN A 113 -3.10 -10.56 3.87
CA ASN A 113 -3.95 -9.42 4.15
C ASN A 113 -5.05 -9.76 5.17
N LEU A 114 -5.85 -10.77 4.90
CA LEU A 114 -6.98 -11.11 5.76
C LEU A 114 -6.53 -11.55 7.15
N LEU A 115 -5.47 -12.38 7.22
CA LEU A 115 -4.88 -12.81 8.50
C LEU A 115 -4.36 -11.61 9.29
N PHE A 116 -3.63 -10.71 8.62
CA PHE A 116 -3.11 -9.49 9.23
C PHE A 116 -4.25 -8.62 9.78
N MET A 117 -5.30 -8.41 8.98
CA MET A 117 -6.47 -7.64 9.40
C MET A 117 -7.10 -8.22 10.68
N VAL A 118 -7.36 -9.52 10.69
CA VAL A 118 -7.96 -10.22 11.84
C VAL A 118 -7.09 -10.09 13.07
N VAL A 119 -5.79 -10.37 12.97
CA VAL A 119 -4.86 -10.26 14.11
C VAL A 119 -4.87 -8.84 14.68
N MET A 120 -4.75 -7.83 13.82
CA MET A 120 -4.66 -6.43 14.26
C MET A 120 -5.97 -5.85 14.82
N CYS A 121 -7.11 -6.53 14.63
CA CYS A 121 -8.36 -6.19 15.32
C CYS A 121 -8.30 -6.51 16.82
N PHE A 122 -7.53 -7.53 17.23
CA PHE A 122 -7.47 -7.99 18.62
C PHE A 122 -6.31 -7.40 19.42
N VAL A 123 -5.25 -6.95 18.75
CA VAL A 123 -4.10 -6.33 19.42
C VAL A 123 -4.55 -5.05 20.16
N PRO A 124 -4.17 -4.79 21.42
CA PRO A 124 -4.51 -3.52 22.08
C PRO A 124 -3.67 -2.35 21.55
N SER A 125 -4.20 -1.13 21.62
CA SER A 125 -3.42 0.09 21.34
C SER A 125 -2.38 0.32 22.45
N SER A 126 -1.16 0.68 22.06
CA SER A 126 -0.06 0.87 23.00
C SER A 126 -0.08 2.29 23.60
N ARG A 127 -0.25 2.42 24.93
CA ARG A 127 -0.14 3.72 25.63
C ARG A 127 1.23 4.39 25.49
N ARG A 128 2.27 3.60 25.18
CA ARG A 128 3.68 4.02 25.19
C ARG A 128 4.11 4.78 23.93
N GLN A 129 3.32 4.74 22.86
CA GLN A 129 3.56 5.47 21.61
C GLN A 129 2.34 6.35 21.29
N GLN A 130 2.11 7.39 22.09
CA GLN A 130 1.57 8.61 21.48
C GLN A 130 2.62 9.04 20.47
N TRP A 131 2.26 9.10 19.18
CA TRP A 131 3.11 9.57 18.10
C TRP A 131 3.56 10.99 18.43
N SER A 132 4.64 11.12 19.20
CA SER A 132 5.25 12.40 19.50
C SER A 132 6.03 12.76 18.24
N PRO A 133 5.70 13.87 17.56
CA PRO A 133 6.59 14.38 16.54
C PRO A 133 7.98 14.49 17.17
N SER A 134 8.98 13.90 16.52
CA SER A 134 10.38 14.08 16.91
C SER A 134 10.65 15.58 17.08
N PRO A 135 11.53 16.03 18.00
CA PRO A 135 11.94 17.43 18.08
C PRO A 135 12.41 18.00 16.73
N PHE A 136 12.92 17.14 15.84
CA PHE A 136 13.28 17.50 14.46
C PHE A 136 12.07 17.63 13.52
N ALA A 137 10.95 16.96 13.81
CA ALA A 137 9.67 17.17 13.12
C ALA A 137 9.05 18.53 13.45
N ALA A 138 9.45 19.17 14.56
CA ALA A 138 8.99 20.51 14.92
C ALA A 138 9.58 21.61 14.01
N ASN A 139 10.69 21.35 13.29
CA ASN A 139 11.25 22.29 12.31
C ASN A 139 11.85 21.57 11.08
N PRO A 140 11.00 21.16 10.13
CA PRO A 140 11.43 20.44 8.92
C PRO A 140 12.33 21.28 8.00
N GLU A 141 12.20 22.62 8.02
CA GLU A 141 13.02 23.52 7.20
C GLU A 141 14.48 23.53 7.67
N ARG A 142 14.74 23.52 8.99
CA ARG A 142 16.11 23.40 9.53
C ARG A 142 16.73 22.03 9.28
N ALA A 143 15.93 20.97 9.36
CA ALA A 143 16.39 19.61 9.04
C ALA A 143 16.74 19.46 7.56
N ALA A 144 15.95 20.06 6.66
CA ALA A 144 16.24 20.09 5.23
C ALA A 144 17.46 20.96 4.90
N ALA A 145 17.62 22.11 5.57
CA ALA A 145 18.76 23.01 5.37
C ALA A 145 20.11 22.42 5.84
N THR A 146 20.07 21.48 6.80
CA THR A 146 21.27 20.79 7.31
C THR A 146 21.53 19.45 6.61
N ALA A 147 20.59 18.96 5.82
CA ALA A 147 20.74 17.72 5.10
C ALA A 147 21.63 17.90 3.86
N SER A 148 22.78 17.24 3.87
CA SER A 148 23.64 17.19 2.68
C SER A 148 22.96 16.44 1.53
N ALA A 149 23.23 16.84 0.28
CA ALA A 149 22.79 16.15 -0.93
C ALA A 149 23.11 14.63 -0.91
N GLY A 150 24.17 14.24 -0.19
CA GLY A 150 24.53 12.83 0.02
C GLY A 150 23.45 12.00 0.73
N HIS A 151 22.58 12.59 1.55
CA HIS A 151 21.48 11.86 2.20
C HIS A 151 20.38 11.50 1.20
N LEU A 152 20.01 12.44 0.32
CA LEU A 152 19.03 12.23 -0.74
C LEU A 152 19.50 11.14 -1.71
N ILE A 153 20.77 11.22 -2.15
CA ILE A 153 21.37 10.23 -3.04
C ILE A 153 21.39 8.84 -2.40
N LYS A 154 21.75 8.74 -1.12
CA LYS A 154 21.71 7.44 -0.40
C LYS A 154 20.30 6.87 -0.30
N ALA A 155 19.30 7.69 0.04
CA ALA A 155 17.91 7.24 0.11
C ALA A 155 17.38 6.77 -1.25
N LEU A 156 17.70 7.51 -2.32
CA LEU A 156 17.39 7.12 -3.69
C LEU A 156 18.06 5.81 -4.08
N ALA A 157 19.35 5.66 -3.82
CA ALA A 157 20.11 4.46 -4.13
C ALA A 157 19.56 3.22 -3.42
N ILE A 158 19.18 3.35 -2.13
CA ILE A 158 18.55 2.25 -1.38
C ILE A 158 17.20 1.86 -2.00
N SER A 159 16.38 2.83 -2.38
CA SER A 159 15.09 2.57 -3.03
C SER A 159 15.24 1.89 -4.40
N LEU A 160 16.17 2.36 -5.23
CA LEU A 160 16.47 1.75 -6.54
C LEU A 160 17.03 0.33 -6.39
N ALA A 161 17.94 0.11 -5.44
CA ALA A 161 18.46 -1.24 -5.14
C ALA A 161 17.34 -2.18 -4.70
N PHE A 162 16.42 -1.70 -3.85
CA PHE A 162 15.23 -2.47 -3.47
C PHE A 162 14.35 -2.81 -4.67
N GLY A 163 14.10 -1.85 -5.56
CA GLY A 163 13.38 -2.06 -6.81
C GLY A 163 14.04 -3.13 -7.71
N GLY A 164 15.35 -3.08 -7.86
CA GLY A 164 16.12 -4.09 -8.59
C GLY A 164 16.01 -5.50 -7.98
N VAL A 165 16.06 -5.61 -6.65
CA VAL A 165 15.83 -6.89 -5.96
C VAL A 165 14.41 -7.40 -6.18
N MET A 166 13.40 -6.53 -6.10
CA MET A 166 12.00 -6.90 -6.37
C MET A 166 11.78 -7.33 -7.83
N LEU A 167 12.45 -6.68 -8.78
CA LEU A 167 12.47 -7.09 -10.18
C LEU A 167 13.03 -8.51 -10.30
N VAL A 168 14.21 -8.76 -9.73
CA VAL A 168 14.85 -10.08 -9.81
C VAL A 168 13.96 -11.17 -9.20
N ILE A 169 13.37 -10.92 -8.03
CA ILE A 169 12.46 -11.86 -7.39
C ILE A 169 11.20 -12.08 -8.25
N SER A 170 10.56 -11.01 -8.72
CA SER A 170 9.32 -11.13 -9.48
C SER A 170 9.53 -11.85 -10.82
N VAL A 171 10.62 -11.55 -11.52
CA VAL A 171 10.92 -12.09 -12.84
C VAL A 171 11.56 -13.48 -12.76
N TYR A 172 12.67 -13.62 -12.04
CA TYR A 172 13.47 -14.85 -12.08
C TYR A 172 13.05 -15.89 -11.05
N VAL A 173 12.42 -15.50 -9.94
CA VAL A 173 11.99 -16.43 -8.89
C VAL A 173 10.50 -16.78 -9.04
N LEU A 174 9.65 -15.76 -9.21
CA LEU A 174 8.20 -15.92 -9.25
C LEU A 174 7.63 -16.05 -10.67
N ALA A 175 8.43 -15.79 -11.71
CA ALA A 175 7.98 -15.76 -13.12
C ALA A 175 6.69 -14.94 -13.32
N SER A 176 6.54 -13.84 -12.59
CA SER A 176 5.31 -13.05 -12.49
C SER A 176 5.53 -11.63 -12.98
N TYR A 177 5.05 -11.37 -14.20
CA TYR A 177 4.91 -10.04 -14.78
C TYR A 177 3.49 -9.56 -14.51
N GLY A 178 3.28 -8.92 -13.37
CA GLY A 178 1.93 -8.60 -12.90
C GLY A 178 1.88 -7.49 -11.85
N SER A 179 0.82 -7.51 -11.05
CA SER A 179 0.56 -6.48 -10.04
C SER A 179 1.63 -6.39 -8.96
N SER A 180 2.36 -7.47 -8.64
CA SER A 180 3.50 -7.42 -7.72
C SER A 180 4.62 -6.50 -8.22
N LEU A 181 5.01 -6.63 -9.49
CA LEU A 181 6.06 -5.84 -10.11
C LEU A 181 5.61 -4.40 -10.42
N PHE A 182 4.39 -4.23 -10.93
CA PHE A 182 3.94 -2.92 -11.43
C PHE A 182 3.10 -2.09 -10.44
N LEU A 183 2.62 -2.69 -9.34
CA LEU A 183 1.86 -1.98 -8.31
C LEU A 183 2.52 -2.11 -6.94
N GLY A 184 2.87 -3.34 -6.52
CA GLY A 184 3.51 -3.59 -5.23
C GLY A 184 4.90 -2.95 -5.12
N THR A 185 5.74 -3.15 -6.15
CA THR A 185 7.12 -2.65 -6.13
C THR A 185 7.20 -1.13 -6.08
N PRO A 186 6.48 -0.34 -6.90
CA PRO A 186 6.47 1.13 -6.78
C PRO A 186 6.01 1.62 -5.40
N VAL A 187 4.99 1.00 -4.80
CA VAL A 187 4.52 1.37 -3.45
C VAL A 187 5.61 1.13 -2.41
N LEU A 188 6.28 -0.03 -2.46
CA LEU A 188 7.37 -0.36 -1.55
C LEU A 188 8.61 0.51 -1.77
N MET A 189 8.98 0.78 -3.03
CA MET A 189 10.08 1.68 -3.38
C MET A 189 9.85 3.09 -2.82
N GLY A 190 8.63 3.63 -2.95
CA GLY A 190 8.26 4.91 -2.36
C GLY A 190 8.33 4.89 -0.83
N ALA A 191 7.83 3.84 -0.18
CA ALA A 191 7.93 3.66 1.27
C ALA A 191 9.38 3.58 1.76
N VAL A 192 10.23 2.83 1.05
CA VAL A 192 11.67 2.70 1.35
C VAL A 192 12.40 4.03 1.14
N ALA A 193 12.11 4.75 0.06
CA ALA A 193 12.68 6.07 -0.19
C ALA A 193 12.33 7.06 0.92
N GLY A 194 11.04 7.16 1.27
CA GLY A 194 10.54 8.02 2.34
C GLY A 194 11.13 7.65 3.69
N TYR A 195 11.20 6.37 4.04
CA TYR A 195 11.82 5.93 5.29
C TYR A 195 13.32 6.20 5.33
N ALA A 196 14.06 5.85 4.27
CA ALA A 196 15.51 6.02 4.22
C ALA A 196 15.91 7.51 4.31
N LEU A 197 15.10 8.39 3.73
CA LEU A 197 15.22 9.83 3.85
C LEU A 197 14.94 10.29 5.29
N ASN A 198 13.83 9.82 5.89
CA ASN A 198 13.34 10.37 7.15
C ASN A 198 13.88 9.72 8.42
N ARG A 199 14.62 8.60 8.32
CA ARG A 199 15.05 7.82 9.49
C ARG A 199 16.05 8.53 10.41
N ARG A 200 16.79 9.53 9.90
CA ARG A 200 17.78 10.32 10.68
C ARG A 200 17.44 11.80 10.79
N HIS A 201 16.75 12.34 9.79
CA HIS A 201 16.33 13.74 9.72
C HIS A 201 14.88 13.77 9.26
N VAL A 202 14.04 14.62 9.83
CA VAL A 202 12.63 14.70 9.41
C VAL A 202 12.51 15.73 8.31
N PHE A 203 12.18 15.30 7.10
CA PHE A 203 11.91 16.17 5.96
C PHE A 203 10.41 16.41 5.82
N GLY A 204 10.06 17.47 5.08
CA GLY A 204 8.67 17.76 4.74
C GLY A 204 8.01 16.65 3.92
N TYR A 205 6.68 16.62 3.97
CA TYR A 205 5.85 15.70 3.19
C TYR A 205 6.18 15.76 1.68
N GLY A 206 6.31 16.97 1.13
CA GLY A 206 6.63 17.18 -0.28
C GLY A 206 7.97 16.59 -0.72
N ALA A 207 9.01 16.68 0.12
CA ALA A 207 10.32 16.08 -0.18
C ALA A 207 10.27 14.55 -0.20
N SER A 208 9.51 13.96 0.72
CA SER A 208 9.31 12.50 0.79
C SER A 208 8.53 11.98 -0.42
N VAL A 209 7.45 12.68 -0.79
CA VAL A 209 6.66 12.35 -1.99
C VAL A 209 7.49 12.54 -3.26
N GLY A 210 8.21 13.66 -3.39
CA GLY A 210 9.06 13.95 -4.54
C GLY A 210 10.16 12.91 -4.74
N LEU A 211 10.83 12.50 -3.66
CA LEU A 211 11.84 11.44 -3.72
C LEU A 211 11.22 10.07 -4.06
N GLY A 212 10.04 9.77 -3.52
CA GLY A 212 9.27 8.57 -3.88
C GLY A 212 8.90 8.52 -5.36
N LEU A 213 8.39 9.63 -5.91
CA LEU A 213 8.09 9.75 -7.33
C LEU A 213 9.35 9.63 -8.19
N LEU A 214 10.44 10.31 -7.83
CA LEU A 214 11.71 10.22 -8.55
C LEU A 214 12.27 8.80 -8.57
N SER A 215 12.23 8.09 -7.44
CA SER A 215 12.71 6.70 -7.34
C SER A 215 11.88 5.75 -8.21
N VAL A 216 10.55 5.89 -8.21
CA VAL A 216 9.67 5.09 -9.09
C VAL A 216 9.91 5.42 -10.56
N THR A 217 10.01 6.70 -10.93
CA THR A 217 10.26 7.12 -12.32
C THR A 217 11.60 6.59 -12.83
N LEU A 218 12.68 6.75 -12.05
CA LEU A 218 14.00 6.24 -12.45
C LEU A 218 14.02 4.71 -12.52
N GLY A 219 13.35 4.01 -11.60
CA GLY A 219 13.18 2.56 -11.67
C GLY A 219 12.41 2.11 -12.93
N GLY A 220 11.34 2.83 -13.28
CA GLY A 220 10.57 2.58 -14.50
C GLY A 220 11.37 2.86 -15.77
N VAL A 221 12.14 3.95 -15.82
CA VAL A 221 13.04 4.24 -16.95
C VAL A 221 14.11 3.15 -17.08
N ALA A 222 14.73 2.72 -15.97
CA ALA A 222 15.70 1.64 -16.00
C ALA A 222 15.07 0.35 -16.56
N LEU A 223 13.88 -0.02 -16.11
CA LEU A 223 13.13 -1.14 -16.65
C LEU A 223 12.93 -1.04 -18.16
N LEU A 224 12.53 0.14 -18.67
CA LEU A 224 12.32 0.36 -20.12
C LEU A 224 13.62 0.33 -20.93
N LEU A 225 14.74 0.76 -20.34
CA LEU A 225 16.05 0.73 -21.01
C LEU A 225 16.64 -0.67 -21.11
N PHE A 226 16.23 -1.58 -20.22
CA PHE A 226 16.72 -2.97 -20.15
C PHE A 226 15.65 -4.02 -20.49
N ALA A 227 14.48 -3.59 -20.99
CA ALA A 227 13.41 -4.46 -21.50
C ALA A 227 13.70 -4.87 -22.95
#